data_AF-A0A978V7Q0-F1
#
_entry.id   AF-A0A978V7Q0-F1
#
_cell.length_a   1.000
_cell.length_b   1.000
_cell.length_c   1.000
_cell.angle_alpha   90.00
_cell.angle_beta   90.00
_cell.angle_gamma   90.00
#
_symmetry.space_group_name_H-M   'P 1'
#
loop_
_entity.id
_entity.type
_entity.pdbx_description
1 polymer ?
#
loop_
_entity_poly.entity_id
_entity_poly.type
_entity_poly.pdbx_seq_one_letter_code
_entity_poly.pdbx_strand_id
1 'polypeptide(L)'
;MGRSSEHHEATDGLVKLLTKANHDLTLVQNRLEREFQQIYPDNANPMKLVYRVKKIHEDVSALKEQCRELLSAKQDLIDKARTVLVGNRNALQRMQASMGIPLDDGDSSDSAFANFNQIIDEWTAQVRSGTGDDTHASGSEDVNELLFSAIIQSN
;
A
#
# COMPACT_ATOMS: atom_id res chain seq x y z
N MET A 1 35.63 4.05 -72.78
CA MET A 1 36.03 4.66 -71.49
C MET A 1 35.07 5.81 -71.20
N GLY A 2 34.42 5.88 -70.04
CA GLY A 2 33.55 7.03 -69.72
C GLY A 2 32.49 6.86 -68.62
N ARG A 3 32.15 5.65 -68.15
CA ARG A 3 31.00 5.45 -67.24
C ARG A 3 31.31 5.40 -65.73
N SER A 4 32.58 5.48 -65.35
CA SER A 4 32.98 5.33 -63.93
C SER A 4 32.98 6.65 -63.15
N SER A 5 33.06 7.80 -63.82
CA SER A 5 33.16 9.12 -63.16
C SER A 5 31.80 9.66 -62.70
N GLU A 6 30.75 9.47 -63.50
CA GLU A 6 29.38 9.93 -63.17
C GLU A 6 28.77 9.16 -62.00
N HIS A 7 29.09 7.87 -61.87
CA HIS A 7 28.65 7.05 -60.74
C HIS A 7 29.24 7.53 -59.42
N HIS A 8 30.48 8.05 -59.44
CA HIS A 8 31.15 8.53 -58.25
C HIS A 8 30.56 9.87 -57.78
N GLU A 9 30.24 10.77 -58.71
CA GLU A 9 29.62 12.07 -58.41
C GLU A 9 28.22 11.92 -57.81
N ALA A 10 27.39 11.00 -58.33
CA ALA A 10 26.08 10.72 -57.77
C ALA A 10 26.18 10.11 -56.35
N THR A 11 27.16 9.23 -56.12
CA THR A 11 27.41 8.68 -54.77
C THR A 11 27.97 9.74 -53.81
N ASP A 12 28.84 10.63 -54.27
CA ASP A 12 29.39 11.72 -53.46
C ASP A 12 28.31 12.75 -53.09
N GLY A 13 27.41 13.04 -54.03
CA GLY A 13 26.22 13.84 -53.79
C GLY A 13 25.31 13.24 -52.72
N LEU A 14 25.09 11.92 -52.76
CA LEU A 14 24.32 11.20 -51.75
C LEU A 14 25.00 11.25 -50.37
N VAL A 15 26.31 11.00 -50.31
CA VAL A 15 27.09 11.07 -49.07
C VAL A 15 27.03 12.46 -48.46
N LYS A 16 27.16 13.51 -49.28
CA LYS A 16 27.05 14.90 -48.84
C LYS A 16 25.66 15.23 -48.29
N LEU A 17 24.60 14.76 -48.96
CA LEU A 17 23.21 14.95 -48.50
C LEU A 17 22.96 14.25 -47.17
N LEU A 18 23.37 12.98 -47.03
CA LEU A 18 23.23 12.22 -45.78
C LEU A 18 24.03 12.86 -44.64
N THR A 19 25.24 13.34 -44.92
CA THR A 19 26.09 14.03 -43.93
C THR A 19 25.42 15.31 -43.45
N LYS A 20 24.88 16.11 -44.38
CA LYS A 20 24.14 17.32 -44.05
C LYS A 20 22.88 16.98 -43.24
N ALA A 21 22.08 16.01 -43.67
CA ALA A 21 20.87 15.60 -42.97
C ALA A 21 21.19 15.13 -41.54
N ASN A 22 22.26 14.37 -41.36
CA ASN A 22 22.70 13.92 -40.03
C ASN A 22 23.12 15.09 -39.13
N HIS A 23 23.83 16.07 -39.70
CA HIS A 23 24.19 17.29 -38.99
C HIS A 23 22.94 18.11 -38.58
N ASP A 24 22.02 18.31 -39.52
CA ASP A 24 20.77 19.04 -39.29
C ASP A 24 19.94 18.34 -38.19
N LEU A 25 19.82 17.01 -38.22
CA LEU A 25 19.15 16.23 -37.17
C LEU A 25 19.82 16.38 -35.80
N THR A 26 21.15 16.38 -35.75
CA THR A 26 21.91 16.58 -34.49
C THR A 26 21.66 17.98 -33.92
N LEU A 27 21.59 18.99 -34.79
CA LEU A 27 21.29 20.36 -34.37
C LEU A 27 19.87 20.49 -33.81
N VAL A 28 18.90 19.85 -34.48
CA VAL A 28 17.51 19.77 -33.99
C VAL A 28 17.44 19.08 -32.65
N GLN A 29 18.08 17.92 -32.48
CA GLN A 29 18.13 17.18 -31.22
C GLN A 29 18.69 18.04 -30.08
N ASN A 30 19.84 18.69 -30.29
CA ASN A 30 20.48 19.53 -29.28
C ASN A 30 19.63 20.74 -28.89
N ARG A 31 18.88 21.30 -29.85
CA ARG A 31 17.97 22.41 -29.58
C ARG A 31 16.76 21.95 -28.77
N LEU A 32 16.15 20.83 -29.14
CA LEU A 32 15.02 20.25 -28.42
C LEU A 32 15.40 19.89 -26.98
N GLU A 33 16.58 19.31 -26.76
CA GLU A 33 17.05 18.97 -25.41
C GLU A 33 17.20 20.22 -24.54
N ARG A 34 17.74 21.31 -25.11
CA ARG A 34 17.89 22.58 -24.39
C ARG A 34 16.54 23.21 -24.05
N GLU A 35 15.62 23.23 -25.01
CA GLU A 35 14.25 23.74 -24.79
C GLU A 35 13.52 22.90 -23.75
N PHE A 36 13.67 21.57 -23.80
CA PHE A 36 13.09 20.65 -22.83
C PHE A 36 13.60 20.93 -21.40
N GLN A 37 14.91 21.06 -21.21
CA GLN A 37 15.51 21.36 -19.90
C GLN A 37 15.12 22.76 -19.38
N GLN A 38 14.92 23.73 -20.28
CA GLN A 38 14.50 25.08 -19.91
C GLN A 38 13.03 25.12 -19.46
N ILE A 39 12.15 24.39 -20.16
CA ILE A 39 10.71 24.34 -19.84
C ILE A 39 10.47 23.46 -18.61
N TYR A 40 11.20 22.35 -18.49
CA TYR A 40 11.03 21.37 -17.43
C TYR A 40 12.29 21.29 -16.56
N PRO A 41 12.39 22.12 -15.51
CA PRO A 41 13.43 21.98 -14.50
C PRO A 41 13.33 20.62 -13.80
N ASP A 42 14.39 20.23 -13.08
CA ASP A 42 14.57 18.87 -12.60
C ASP A 42 13.41 18.32 -11.74
N ASN A 43 12.83 19.18 -10.91
CA ASN A 43 11.69 18.87 -10.04
C ASN A 43 10.36 18.70 -10.79
N ALA A 44 10.25 19.24 -12.02
CA ALA A 44 9.08 19.22 -12.87
C ALA A 44 9.29 18.41 -14.17
N ASN A 45 10.44 17.74 -14.32
CA ASN A 45 10.74 16.88 -15.46
C ASN A 45 9.71 15.73 -15.55
N PRO A 46 8.93 15.63 -16.64
CA PRO A 46 7.87 14.63 -16.77
C PRO A 46 8.36 13.18 -16.58
N MET A 47 9.54 12.84 -17.09
CA MET A 47 10.10 11.49 -16.95
C MET A 47 10.45 11.17 -15.50
N LYS A 48 11.02 12.14 -14.78
CA LYS A 48 11.33 12.00 -13.35
C LYS A 48 10.06 11.95 -12.50
N LEU A 49 9.03 12.72 -12.86
CA LEU A 49 7.73 12.69 -12.20
C LEU A 49 7.07 11.32 -12.35
N VAL A 50 7.05 10.74 -13.55
CA VAL A 50 6.52 9.38 -13.78
C VAL A 50 7.26 8.36 -12.91
N TYR A 51 8.59 8.43 -12.84
CA TYR A 51 9.36 7.55 -11.98
C TYR A 51 9.00 7.70 -10.50
N ARG A 52 8.91 8.95 -10.00
CA ARG A 52 8.53 9.23 -8.61
C ARG A 52 7.12 8.75 -8.28
N VAL A 53 6.16 8.93 -9.19
CA VAL A 53 4.78 8.45 -9.04
C VAL A 53 4.74 6.93 -8.98
N LYS A 54 5.48 6.23 -9.86
CA LYS A 54 5.60 4.76 -9.81
C LYS A 54 6.16 4.29 -8.48
N LYS A 55 7.24 4.93 -8.02
CA LYS A 55 7.84 4.61 -6.73
C LYS A 55 6.86 4.82 -5.56
N ILE A 56 6.15 5.95 -5.53
CA ILE A 56 5.14 6.22 -4.50
C ILE A 56 4.04 5.17 -4.54
N HIS A 57 3.57 4.77 -5.73
CA HIS A 57 2.57 3.72 -5.88
C HIS A 57 3.05 2.38 -5.31
N GLU A 58 4.28 1.98 -5.62
CA GLU A 58 4.91 0.77 -5.07
C GLU A 58 5.05 0.85 -3.54
N ASP A 59 5.59 1.96 -3.03
CA ASP A 59 5.79 2.20 -1.59
C ASP A 59 4.44 2.19 -0.82
N VAL A 60 3.40 2.83 -1.36
CA VAL A 60 2.05 2.85 -0.77
C VAL A 60 1.42 1.46 -0.79
N SER A 61 1.61 0.69 -1.86
CA SER A 61 1.11 -0.68 -1.95
C SER A 61 1.78 -1.59 -0.92
N ALA A 62 3.11 -1.48 -0.78
CA ALA A 62 3.86 -2.22 0.23
C ALA A 62 3.45 -1.82 1.65
N LEU A 63 3.28 -0.52 1.92
CA LEU A 63 2.84 -0.01 3.22
C LEU A 63 1.43 -0.51 3.58
N LYS A 64 0.52 -0.56 2.61
CA LYS A 64 -0.84 -1.10 2.81
C LYS A 64 -0.78 -2.56 3.28
N GLU A 65 0.06 -3.38 2.66
CA GLU A 65 0.22 -4.78 3.06
C GLU A 65 0.83 -4.90 4.45
N GLN A 66 1.87 -4.13 4.75
CA GLN A 66 2.48 -4.10 6.09
C GLN A 66 1.47 -3.67 7.18
N CYS A 67 0.61 -2.68 6.90
CA CYS A 67 -0.45 -2.29 7.81
C CYS A 67 -1.47 -3.42 8.00
N ARG A 68 -1.81 -4.17 6.95
CA ARG A 68 -2.71 -5.32 7.02
C ARG A 68 -2.14 -6.42 7.91
N GLU A 69 -0.87 -6.79 7.71
CA GLU A 69 -0.18 -7.77 8.54
C GLU A 69 -0.12 -7.34 10.01
N LEU A 70 0.18 -6.05 10.26
CA LEU A 70 0.22 -5.51 11.61
C LEU A 70 -1.14 -5.55 12.31
N LEU A 71 -2.22 -5.21 11.60
CA LEU A 71 -3.59 -5.30 12.12
C LEU A 71 -3.97 -6.75 12.44
N SER A 72 -3.62 -7.70 11.57
CA SER A 72 -3.83 -9.13 11.82
C SER A 72 -3.07 -9.60 13.07
N ALA A 73 -1.79 -9.23 13.19
CA ALA A 73 -0.98 -9.59 14.35
C ALA A 73 -1.52 -8.99 15.66
N LYS A 74 -2.10 -7.78 15.59
CA LYS A 74 -2.75 -7.15 16.73
C LYS A 74 -4.04 -7.87 17.13
N GLN A 75 -4.87 -8.27 16.17
CA GLN A 75 -6.07 -9.08 16.43
C GLN A 75 -5.71 -10.40 17.12
N ASP A 76 -4.71 -11.12 16.60
CA ASP A 76 -4.23 -12.37 17.20
C ASP A 76 -3.76 -12.18 18.65
N LEU A 77 -3.09 -11.07 18.94
CA LEU A 77 -2.64 -10.75 20.29
C LEU A 77 -3.83 -10.47 21.22
N ILE A 78 -4.84 -9.72 20.75
CA ILE A 78 -6.07 -9.45 21.48
C ILE A 78 -6.79 -10.77 21.82
N ASP A 79 -6.94 -11.66 20.85
CA ASP A 79 -7.63 -12.94 21.02
C ASP A 79 -6.90 -13.85 22.03
N LYS A 80 -5.57 -13.90 21.95
CA LYS A 80 -4.74 -14.61 22.92
C LYS A 80 -4.86 -14.01 24.32
N ALA A 81 -4.77 -12.69 24.44
CA ALA A 81 -4.91 -12.00 25.73
C ALA A 81 -6.28 -12.24 26.36
N ARG A 82 -7.36 -12.16 25.56
CA ARG A 82 -8.73 -12.43 25.99
C ARG A 82 -8.89 -13.87 26.47
N THR A 83 -8.39 -14.84 25.71
CA THR A 83 -8.45 -16.27 26.06
C THR A 83 -7.76 -16.54 27.40
N VAL A 84 -6.56 -16.00 27.59
CA VAL A 84 -5.80 -16.16 28.84
C VAL A 84 -6.51 -15.45 30.01
N LEU A 85 -6.96 -14.22 29.82
CA LEU A 85 -7.57 -13.42 30.88
C LEU A 85 -8.90 -14.02 31.36
N VAL A 86 -9.78 -14.41 30.44
CA VAL A 86 -11.05 -15.09 30.75
C VAL A 86 -10.78 -16.45 31.40
N GLY A 87 -9.82 -17.22 30.88
CA GLY A 87 -9.41 -18.51 31.46
C GLY A 87 -8.94 -18.37 32.91
N ASN A 88 -8.05 -17.42 33.18
CA ASN A 88 -7.53 -17.14 34.52
C ASN A 88 -8.64 -16.65 35.46
N ARG A 89 -9.51 -15.76 34.99
CA ARG A 89 -10.65 -15.27 35.77
C ARG A 89 -11.58 -16.40 36.19
N ASN A 90 -11.95 -17.28 35.25
CA ASN A 90 -12.80 -18.44 35.53
C ASN A 90 -12.14 -19.39 36.54
N ALA A 91 -10.82 -19.60 36.45
CA ALA A 91 -10.09 -20.42 37.41
C ALA A 91 -10.10 -19.81 38.83
N LEU A 92 -9.88 -18.49 38.94
CA LEU A 92 -9.93 -17.77 40.21
C LEU A 92 -11.32 -17.81 40.84
N GLN A 93 -12.38 -17.58 40.05
CA GLN A 93 -13.76 -17.63 40.53
C GLN A 93 -14.13 -19.03 41.05
N ARG A 94 -13.73 -20.10 40.35
CA ARG A 94 -13.91 -21.48 40.83
C ARG A 94 -13.16 -21.74 42.15
N MET A 95 -11.94 -21.22 42.26
CA MET A 95 -11.14 -21.37 43.48
C MET A 95 -11.78 -20.62 44.67
N GLN A 96 -12.23 -19.38 44.47
CA GLN A 96 -12.95 -18.60 45.49
C GLN A 96 -14.21 -19.33 45.97
N ALA A 97 -15.03 -19.82 45.04
CA ALA A 97 -16.22 -20.59 45.35
C ALA A 97 -15.89 -21.86 46.16
N SER A 98 -14.81 -22.56 45.81
CA SER A 98 -14.37 -23.77 46.55
C SER A 98 -13.87 -23.49 47.97
N MET A 99 -13.36 -22.27 48.23
CA MET A 99 -12.87 -21.86 49.54
C MET A 99 -13.95 -21.17 50.39
N GLY A 100 -15.19 -21.08 49.89
CA GLY A 100 -16.28 -20.37 50.58
C GLY A 100 -16.05 -18.87 50.73
N ILE A 101 -15.13 -18.30 49.93
CA ILE A 101 -14.88 -16.86 49.89
C ILE A 101 -16.01 -16.26 49.04
N PRO A 102 -16.79 -15.29 49.57
CA PRO A 102 -17.79 -14.58 48.78
C PRO A 102 -17.14 -14.07 47.50
N LEU A 103 -17.77 -14.31 46.34
CA LEU A 103 -17.37 -13.59 45.15
C LEU A 103 -17.59 -12.10 45.44
N ASP A 104 -16.55 -11.31 45.27
CA ASP A 104 -16.62 -9.87 45.55
C ASP A 104 -17.56 -9.26 44.51
N ASP A 105 -18.83 -9.04 44.89
CA ASP A 105 -19.88 -8.40 44.09
C ASP A 105 -19.62 -6.89 43.88
N GLY A 106 -18.43 -6.40 44.28
CA GLY A 106 -18.04 -5.00 44.25
C GLY A 106 -17.33 -4.57 42.96
N ASP A 107 -17.83 -3.48 42.39
CA ASP A 107 -17.40 -2.75 41.17
C ASP A 107 -15.88 -2.62 40.93
N SER A 108 -15.03 -2.76 41.96
CA SER A 108 -13.59 -2.54 41.85
C SER A 108 -12.82 -3.68 41.18
N SER A 109 -13.23 -4.94 41.35
CA SER A 109 -12.53 -6.09 40.74
C SER A 109 -12.91 -6.29 39.27
N ASP A 110 -14.09 -5.81 38.88
CA ASP A 110 -14.59 -5.89 37.51
C ASP A 110 -14.23 -4.68 36.64
N SER A 111 -13.89 -3.55 37.25
CA SER A 111 -13.49 -2.31 36.57
C SER A 111 -12.34 -2.52 35.56
N ALA A 112 -11.28 -3.24 35.94
CA ALA A 112 -10.14 -3.48 35.04
C ALA A 112 -10.49 -4.39 33.85
N PHE A 113 -11.36 -5.39 34.08
CA PHE A 113 -11.83 -6.29 33.02
C PHE A 113 -12.83 -5.59 32.08
N ALA A 114 -13.72 -4.77 32.63
CA ALA A 114 -14.62 -3.92 31.87
C ALA A 114 -13.84 -2.90 31.01
N ASN A 115 -12.81 -2.26 31.57
CA ASN A 115 -11.92 -1.35 30.84
C ASN A 115 -11.20 -2.07 29.67
N PHE A 116 -10.70 -3.29 29.90
CA PHE A 116 -10.10 -4.09 28.84
C PHE A 116 -11.08 -4.38 27.69
N ASN A 117 -12.32 -4.79 28.01
CA ASN A 117 -13.34 -5.04 26.98
C ASN A 117 -13.71 -3.75 26.22
N GLN A 118 -13.84 -2.62 26.93
CA GLN A 118 -14.09 -1.31 26.32
C GLN A 118 -12.98 -0.93 25.32
N ILE A 119 -11.71 -1.14 25.67
CA ILE A 119 -10.57 -0.88 24.77
C ILE A 119 -10.63 -1.79 23.53
N ILE A 120 -11.02 -3.05 23.69
CA ILE A 120 -11.19 -3.97 22.55
C ILE A 120 -12.32 -3.49 21.65
N ASP A 121 -13.46 -3.11 22.22
CA ASP A 121 -14.62 -2.67 21.46
C ASP A 121 -14.33 -1.37 20.69
N GLU A 122 -13.63 -0.42 21.33
CA GLU A 122 -13.15 0.80 20.69
C GLU A 122 -12.20 0.49 19.53
N TRP A 123 -11.22 -0.38 19.74
CA TRP A 123 -10.29 -0.78 18.68
C TRP A 123 -11.03 -1.47 17.53
N THR A 124 -11.99 -2.33 17.83
CA THR A 124 -12.79 -3.04 16.83
C THR A 124 -13.66 -2.05 16.03
N ALA A 125 -14.16 -1.00 16.66
CA ALA A 125 -14.88 0.08 15.97
C ALA A 125 -13.95 0.87 15.04
N GLN A 126 -12.73 1.20 15.49
CA GLN A 126 -11.75 1.94 14.69
C GLN A 126 -11.30 1.17 13.43
N VAL A 127 -11.08 -0.14 13.54
CA VAL A 127 -10.72 -0.99 12.39
C VAL A 127 -11.87 -1.06 11.37
N ARG A 128 -13.13 -1.15 11.84
CA ARG A 128 -14.30 -1.13 10.97
C ARG A 128 -14.54 0.22 10.30
N SER A 129 -14.41 1.33 11.03
CA SER A 129 -14.63 2.67 10.48
C SER A 129 -13.56 3.09 9.47
N GLY A 130 -12.32 2.62 9.63
CA GLY A 130 -11.22 2.93 8.70
C GLY A 130 -11.35 2.30 7.31
N THR A 131 -12.34 1.42 7.08
CA THR A 131 -12.49 0.66 5.82
C THR A 131 -13.55 1.27 4.87
N GLY A 132 -14.27 2.32 5.30
CA GLY A 132 -15.46 2.82 4.60
C GLY A 132 -15.28 4.00 3.63
N ASP A 133 -14.09 4.60 3.50
CA ASP A 133 -13.93 5.87 2.74
C ASP A 133 -13.43 5.69 1.29
N ASP A 134 -13.08 4.46 0.87
CA ASP A 134 -12.72 4.17 -0.53
C ASP A 134 -13.95 3.76 -1.35
N THR A 135 -14.94 4.65 -1.41
CA THR A 135 -15.93 4.60 -2.48
C THR A 135 -15.23 5.03 -3.76
N HIS A 136 -14.78 4.07 -4.58
CA HIS A 136 -14.81 4.07 -6.06
C HIS A 136 -13.79 3.06 -6.62
N ALA A 137 -14.25 1.84 -6.91
CA ALA A 137 -14.15 1.19 -8.23
C ALA A 137 -14.22 -0.34 -8.11
N SER A 138 -15.41 -0.86 -8.40
CA SER A 138 -15.66 -2.03 -9.26
C SER A 138 -14.94 -3.36 -8.97
N GLY A 139 -15.73 -4.32 -8.50
CA GLY A 139 -15.85 -5.59 -9.23
C GLY A 139 -14.83 -6.68 -8.92
N SER A 140 -14.53 -6.92 -7.65
CA SER A 140 -13.97 -8.20 -7.21
C SER A 140 -14.57 -8.48 -5.85
N GLU A 141 -15.14 -9.67 -5.67
CA GLU A 141 -15.73 -10.17 -4.42
C GLU A 141 -15.01 -9.59 -3.20
N ASP A 142 -15.77 -8.85 -2.39
CA ASP A 142 -15.26 -8.18 -1.21
C ASP A 142 -14.75 -9.24 -0.25
N VAL A 143 -13.43 -9.40 -0.20
CA VAL A 143 -12.74 -10.38 0.64
C VAL A 143 -13.09 -10.16 2.12
N ASN A 144 -13.53 -8.94 2.49
CA ASN A 144 -14.06 -8.66 3.82
C ASN A 144 -15.46 -9.27 4.05
N GLU A 145 -16.38 -9.26 3.07
CA GLU A 145 -17.65 -10.01 3.21
C GLU A 145 -17.38 -11.50 3.46
N LEU A 146 -16.36 -12.07 2.80
CA LEU A 146 -15.96 -13.46 2.95
C LEU A 146 -15.36 -13.77 4.33
N LEU A 147 -14.57 -12.85 4.90
CA LEU A 147 -13.98 -13.02 6.24
C LEU A 147 -15.00 -12.84 7.36
N PHE A 148 -15.99 -11.96 7.18
CA PHE A 148 -16.95 -11.61 8.23
C PHE A 148 -18.28 -12.37 8.14
N SER A 149 -18.62 -12.99 7.01
CA SER A 149 -19.77 -13.91 6.90
C SER A 149 -19.53 -15.24 7.63
N ALA A 150 -18.28 -15.69 7.74
CA ALA A 150 -17.90 -16.90 8.47
C ALA A 150 -18.12 -16.79 10.00
N ILE A 151 -18.22 -15.57 10.53
CA ILE A 151 -18.44 -15.32 11.97
C ILE A 151 -19.93 -15.48 12.36
N ILE A 152 -20.86 -15.51 11.40
CA ILE A 152 -22.31 -15.51 11.67
C ILE A 152 -22.97 -16.90 11.54
N GLN A 153 -22.26 -17.95 11.08
CA GLN A 153 -22.87 -19.28 10.84
C GLN A 153 -22.75 -20.32 11.98
N SER A 154 -22.26 -19.99 13.17
CA SER A 154 -22.32 -20.92 14.31
C SER A 154 -23.53 -20.63 15.19
N ASN A 155 -24.64 -21.32 14.93
CA ASN A 155 -25.76 -21.52 15.87
C ASN A 155 -25.86 -23.02 16.16
#